data_AF-A0A8J6MVH0-F1
#
_entry.id   AF-A0A8J6MVH0-F1
#
_cell.length_a   1.000
_cell.length_b   1.000
_cell.length_c   1.000
_cell.angle_alpha   90.00
_cell.angle_beta   90.00
_cell.angle_gamma   90.00
#
_symmetry.space_group_name_H-M   'P 1'
#
loop_
_entity.id
_entity.type
_entity.pdbx_description
1 polymer ?
#
loop_
_entity_poly.entity_id
_entity_poly.type
_entity_poly.pdbx_seq_one_letter_code
_entity_poly.pdbx_strand_id
1 'polypeptide(L)'
;LLPSIDSKPPLLREHRLYQADWLLRFYGFQAKELLDEQNQNFNPLIDPKCNWAIHHMELFPIEINKAPYEMLLRVPGVGVKSAQRIVKARRSGSLDFSGLKKLGVVLKRAQYFITCRDKGLEGLRVNQDSLLRALVSDNGMRKLPQLSRVEQLSFFDEPALSREDVVQCLTGQI
;
A
#
# COMPACT_ATOMS: atom_id res chain seq x y z
N LEU A 1 -15.01 26.41 -16.12
CA LEU A 1 -13.94 26.67 -17.10
C LEU A 1 -13.07 25.42 -17.21
N LEU A 2 -12.83 24.94 -18.42
CA LEU A 2 -11.77 23.95 -18.65
C LEU A 2 -10.42 24.68 -18.76
N PRO A 3 -9.31 24.07 -18.32
CA PRO A 3 -7.99 24.67 -18.42
C PRO A 3 -7.59 24.92 -19.88
N SER A 4 -6.77 25.96 -20.12
CA SER A 4 -6.22 26.29 -21.44
C SER A 4 -5.46 25.09 -22.03
N ILE A 5 -5.53 24.90 -23.35
CA ILE A 5 -4.78 23.86 -24.08
C ILE A 5 -3.26 24.01 -23.86
N ASP A 6 -2.79 25.25 -23.61
CA ASP A 6 -1.38 25.54 -23.33
C ASP A 6 -0.97 25.27 -21.88
N SER A 7 -1.94 25.03 -21.00
CA SER A 7 -1.64 24.65 -19.62
C SER A 7 -1.20 23.19 -19.60
N LYS A 8 0.12 22.99 -19.47
CA LYS A 8 0.68 21.65 -19.28
C LYS A 8 0.04 21.04 -18.02
N PRO A 9 -0.55 19.84 -18.10
CA PRO A 9 -1.02 19.15 -16.91
C PRO A 9 0.14 19.09 -15.90
N PRO A 10 -0.12 19.27 -14.59
CA PRO A 10 0.96 19.12 -13.63
C PRO A 10 1.55 17.72 -13.82
N LEU A 11 2.88 17.61 -13.95
CA LEU A 11 3.60 16.36 -14.26
C LEU A 11 3.15 15.16 -13.39
N LEU A 12 2.66 15.46 -12.18
CA LEU A 12 2.10 14.48 -11.26
C LEU A 12 0.79 13.84 -11.76
N ARG A 13 -0.11 14.58 -12.41
CA ARG A 13 -1.37 14.05 -12.95
C ARG A 13 -1.11 13.03 -14.06
N GLU A 14 -0.25 13.37 -15.01
CA GLU A 14 0.16 12.45 -16.08
C GLU A 14 0.81 11.19 -15.50
N HIS A 15 1.74 11.36 -14.56
CA HIS A 15 2.39 10.23 -13.90
C HIS A 15 1.37 9.30 -13.20
N ARG A 16 0.34 9.85 -12.53
CA ARG A 16 -0.72 9.04 -11.91
C ARG A 16 -1.59 8.31 -12.94
N LEU A 17 -1.90 8.94 -14.07
CA LEU A 17 -2.65 8.29 -15.15
C LEU A 17 -1.87 7.11 -15.74
N TYR A 18 -0.56 7.26 -15.98
CA TYR A 18 0.28 6.15 -16.43
C TYR A 18 0.36 5.02 -15.40
N GLN A 19 0.46 5.35 -14.12
CA GLN A 19 0.42 4.36 -13.05
C GLN A 19 -0.91 3.62 -13.00
N ALA A 20 -2.03 4.34 -13.11
CA ALA A 20 -3.35 3.74 -13.13
C ALA A 20 -3.51 2.82 -14.35
N ASP A 21 -3.19 3.28 -15.54
CA ASP A 21 -3.22 2.48 -16.77
C ASP A 21 -2.41 1.17 -16.63
N TRP A 22 -1.23 1.23 -16.00
CA TRP A 22 -0.45 0.03 -15.70
C TRP A 22 -1.19 -0.94 -14.77
N LEU A 23 -1.93 -0.44 -13.78
CA LEU A 23 -2.75 -1.27 -12.89
C LEU A 23 -3.92 -1.93 -13.63
N LEU A 24 -4.57 -1.21 -14.54
CA LEU A 24 -5.63 -1.78 -15.38
C LEU A 24 -5.07 -2.93 -16.24
N ARG A 25 -3.98 -2.66 -16.98
CA ARG A 25 -3.44 -3.60 -17.96
C ARG A 25 -2.79 -4.83 -17.34
N PHE A 26 -2.06 -4.67 -16.23
CA PHE A 26 -1.18 -5.73 -15.71
C PHE A 26 -1.56 -6.24 -14.32
N TYR A 27 -2.39 -5.51 -13.57
CA TYR A 27 -2.82 -5.92 -12.22
C TYR A 27 -4.31 -6.30 -12.17
N GLY A 28 -5.05 -6.14 -13.27
CA GLY A 28 -6.47 -6.49 -13.35
C GLY A 28 -7.38 -5.57 -12.55
N PHE A 29 -6.96 -4.33 -12.30
CA PHE A 29 -7.83 -3.31 -11.72
C PHE A 29 -8.88 -2.88 -12.73
N GLN A 30 -10.09 -2.63 -12.24
CA GLN A 30 -11.15 -1.94 -12.98
C GLN A 30 -11.06 -0.44 -12.71
N ALA A 31 -11.41 0.38 -13.70
CA ALA A 31 -11.39 1.84 -13.54
C ALA A 31 -12.22 2.31 -12.33
N LYS A 32 -13.40 1.70 -12.12
CA LYS A 32 -14.29 1.98 -10.99
C LYS A 32 -13.73 1.60 -9.62
N GLU A 33 -12.71 0.74 -9.56
CA GLU A 33 -12.02 0.45 -8.30
C GLU A 33 -11.07 1.58 -7.93
N LEU A 34 -10.49 2.26 -8.93
CA LEU A 34 -9.49 3.30 -8.72
C LEU A 34 -10.09 4.69 -8.58
N LEU A 35 -11.21 4.94 -9.25
CA LEU A 35 -11.94 6.21 -9.24
C LEU A 35 -13.44 5.90 -9.14
N ASP A 36 -14.07 6.43 -8.10
CA ASP A 36 -15.51 6.29 -7.87
C ASP A 36 -16.18 7.68 -7.87
N GLU A 37 -17.50 7.71 -7.65
CA GLU A 37 -18.27 8.97 -7.67
C GLU A 37 -17.82 9.97 -6.60
N GLN A 38 -17.29 9.48 -5.46
CA GLN A 38 -16.81 10.26 -4.33
C GLN A 38 -15.33 10.65 -4.50
N ASN A 39 -14.54 9.85 -5.22
CA ASN A 39 -13.10 9.97 -5.41
C ASN A 39 -12.74 10.02 -6.90
N GLN A 40 -13.16 11.09 -7.56
CA GLN A 40 -13.00 11.25 -9.01
C GLN A 40 -11.56 11.62 -9.46
N ASN A 41 -10.67 11.91 -8.52
CA ASN A 41 -9.31 12.37 -8.82
C ASN A 41 -8.25 11.54 -8.07
N PHE A 42 -7.13 11.26 -8.74
CA PHE A 42 -5.99 10.60 -8.10
C PHE A 42 -5.29 11.50 -7.08
N ASN A 43 -4.86 10.89 -5.98
CA ASN A 43 -4.03 11.54 -4.98
C ASN A 43 -2.64 11.92 -5.59
N PRO A 44 -2.20 13.18 -5.48
CA PRO A 44 -0.91 13.60 -6.02
C PRO A 44 0.31 13.03 -5.27
N LEU A 45 0.17 12.67 -3.99
CA LEU A 45 1.28 12.24 -3.12
C LEU A 45 1.43 10.71 -3.04
N ILE A 46 0.31 9.99 -3.12
CA ILE A 46 0.23 8.52 -3.00
C ILE A 46 -0.04 7.90 -4.37
N ASP A 47 0.63 6.79 -4.70
CA ASP A 47 0.34 6.09 -5.96
C ASP A 47 -1.03 5.40 -5.93
N PRO A 48 -1.70 5.20 -7.09
CA PRO A 48 -3.08 4.71 -7.11
C PRO A 48 -3.29 3.36 -6.43
N LYS A 49 -2.28 2.47 -6.46
CA LYS A 49 -2.36 1.16 -5.81
C LYS A 49 -2.30 1.29 -4.29
N CYS A 50 -1.37 2.09 -3.79
CA CYS A 50 -1.29 2.39 -2.36
C CYS A 50 -2.54 3.12 -1.87
N ASN A 51 -3.06 4.07 -2.65
CA ASN A 51 -4.29 4.79 -2.33
C ASN A 51 -5.48 3.83 -2.23
N TRP A 52 -5.64 2.94 -3.21
CA TRP A 52 -6.67 1.90 -3.18
C TRP A 52 -6.58 1.04 -1.92
N ALA A 53 -5.38 0.61 -1.54
CA ALA A 53 -5.19 -0.25 -0.39
C ALA A 53 -5.54 0.44 0.94
N ILE A 54 -5.31 1.75 1.06
CA ILE A 54 -5.72 2.55 2.24
C ILE A 54 -7.25 2.63 2.35
N HIS A 55 -7.94 2.75 1.22
CA HIS A 55 -9.40 2.80 1.21
C HIS A 55 -10.08 1.43 1.37
N HIS A 56 -9.31 0.34 1.26
CA HIS A 56 -9.79 -1.04 1.37
C HIS A 56 -9.04 -1.82 2.46
N MET A 57 -8.78 -1.17 3.60
CA MET A 57 -8.02 -1.76 4.70
C MET A 57 -8.71 -2.96 5.33
N GLU A 58 -10.03 -3.07 5.20
CA GLU A 58 -10.83 -4.23 5.60
C GLU A 58 -10.45 -5.54 4.89
N LEU A 59 -9.80 -5.45 3.72
CA LEU A 59 -9.28 -6.61 3.00
C LEU A 59 -7.93 -7.11 3.55
N PHE A 60 -7.31 -6.36 4.45
CA PHE A 60 -5.95 -6.59 4.94
C PHE A 60 -5.94 -6.85 6.46
N PRO A 61 -4.89 -7.51 6.99
CA PRO A 61 -3.80 -8.14 6.25
C PRO A 61 -4.23 -9.47 5.62
N ILE A 62 -3.58 -9.82 4.51
CA ILE A 62 -3.76 -11.12 3.85
C ILE A 62 -2.60 -12.07 4.15
N GLU A 63 -2.90 -13.35 4.33
CA GLU A 63 -1.86 -14.37 4.54
C GLU A 63 -1.20 -14.76 3.22
N ILE A 64 0.10 -14.47 3.06
CA ILE A 64 0.82 -14.60 1.79
C ILE A 64 0.84 -16.04 1.26
N ASN A 65 0.84 -17.02 2.16
CA ASN A 65 0.89 -18.43 1.81
C ASN A 65 -0.47 -18.98 1.36
N LYS A 66 -1.57 -18.26 1.60
CA LYS A 66 -2.94 -18.72 1.30
C LYS A 66 -3.63 -17.85 0.26
N ALA A 67 -3.35 -16.54 0.24
CA ALA A 67 -4.06 -15.55 -0.58
C ALA A 67 -4.09 -15.89 -2.08
N PRO A 68 -5.20 -15.63 -2.79
CA PRO A 68 -5.26 -15.81 -4.23
C PRO A 68 -4.33 -14.83 -4.97
N TYR A 69 -3.96 -15.15 -6.21
CA TYR A 69 -2.99 -14.36 -6.99
C TYR A 69 -3.46 -12.92 -7.17
N GLU A 70 -4.74 -12.74 -7.41
CA GLU A 70 -5.42 -11.47 -7.62
C GLU A 70 -5.30 -10.57 -6.38
N MET A 71 -5.41 -11.15 -5.18
CA MET A 71 -5.22 -10.41 -3.93
C MET A 71 -3.76 -10.03 -3.68
N LEU A 72 -2.80 -10.88 -4.07
CA LEU A 72 -1.38 -10.52 -4.01
C LEU A 72 -1.08 -9.30 -4.90
N LEU A 73 -1.76 -9.20 -6.05
CA LEU A 73 -1.67 -8.04 -6.94
C LEU A 73 -2.25 -6.77 -6.33
N ARG A 74 -3.04 -6.84 -5.26
CA ARG A 74 -3.57 -5.65 -4.56
C ARG A 74 -2.63 -5.10 -3.49
N VAL A 75 -1.72 -5.94 -2.96
CA VAL A 75 -0.78 -5.56 -1.89
C VAL A 75 0.23 -4.50 -2.35
N PRO A 76 0.33 -3.34 -1.67
CA PRO A 76 1.40 -2.37 -1.87
C PRO A 76 2.80 -3.00 -1.72
N GLY A 77 3.70 -2.75 -2.68
CA GLY A 77 5.05 -3.33 -2.67
C GLY A 77 5.17 -4.76 -3.24
N VAL A 78 4.06 -5.39 -3.63
CA VAL A 78 4.06 -6.62 -4.45
C VAL A 78 3.77 -6.24 -5.90
N GLY A 79 4.60 -6.71 -6.83
CA GLY A 79 4.43 -6.50 -8.26
C GLY A 79 4.05 -7.79 -8.99
N VAL A 80 3.70 -7.69 -10.28
CA VAL A 80 3.26 -8.86 -11.09
C VAL A 80 4.25 -10.02 -11.01
N LYS A 81 5.54 -9.74 -11.23
CA LYS A 81 6.61 -10.77 -11.18
C LYS A 81 6.78 -11.36 -9.78
N SER A 82 6.72 -10.54 -8.72
CA SER A 82 6.87 -11.04 -7.35
C SER A 82 5.63 -11.81 -6.89
N ALA A 83 4.42 -11.40 -7.27
CA ALA A 83 3.19 -12.17 -7.04
C ALA A 83 3.24 -13.55 -7.71
N GLN A 84 3.68 -13.64 -8.97
CA GLN A 84 3.88 -14.93 -9.65
C GLN A 84 4.90 -15.81 -8.93
N ARG A 85 6.02 -15.21 -8.50
CA ARG A 85 7.06 -15.91 -7.73
C ARG A 85 6.55 -16.41 -6.39
N ILE A 86 5.71 -15.64 -5.68
CA ILE A 86 5.06 -16.05 -4.43
C ILE A 86 4.19 -17.29 -4.66
N VAL A 87 3.29 -17.23 -5.64
CA VAL A 87 2.38 -18.35 -5.96
C VAL A 87 3.16 -19.62 -6.34
N LYS A 88 4.27 -19.47 -7.06
CA LYS A 88 5.15 -20.58 -7.41
C LYS A 88 5.88 -21.13 -6.18
N ALA A 89 6.50 -20.25 -5.39
CA ALA A 89 7.36 -20.64 -4.28
C ALA A 89 6.60 -21.32 -3.14
N ARG A 90 5.38 -20.87 -2.83
CA ARG A 90 4.56 -21.48 -1.77
C ARG A 90 4.15 -22.93 -2.02
N ARG A 91 4.27 -23.42 -3.26
CA ARG A 91 4.08 -24.84 -3.60
C ARG A 91 5.25 -25.70 -3.12
N SER A 92 6.44 -25.12 -2.95
CA SER A 92 7.64 -25.81 -2.51
C SER A 92 7.91 -25.66 -1.01
N GLY A 93 7.26 -24.69 -0.35
CA GLY A 93 7.34 -24.51 1.10
C GLY A 93 6.77 -23.17 1.54
N SER A 94 6.46 -23.06 2.83
CA SER A 94 5.91 -21.85 3.42
C SER A 94 6.91 -20.68 3.36
N LEU A 95 6.43 -19.51 2.94
CA LEU A 95 7.19 -18.27 2.84
C LEU A 95 7.19 -17.51 4.17
N ASP A 96 8.33 -16.88 4.46
CA ASP A 96 8.52 -15.89 5.50
C ASP A 96 8.96 -14.54 4.89
N PHE A 97 9.06 -13.50 5.72
CA PHE A 97 9.45 -12.15 5.26
C PHE A 97 10.82 -12.12 4.57
N SER A 98 11.78 -12.93 5.03
CA SER A 98 13.10 -13.07 4.39
C SER A 98 12.98 -13.63 2.97
N GLY A 99 12.16 -14.67 2.80
CA GLY A 99 11.80 -15.24 1.51
C GLY A 99 11.15 -14.20 0.59
N LEU A 100 10.18 -13.44 1.09
CA LEU A 100 9.51 -12.41 0.29
C LEU A 100 10.47 -11.34 -0.23
N LYS A 101 11.43 -10.89 0.59
CA LYS A 101 12.48 -9.96 0.16
C LYS A 101 13.30 -10.55 -1.00
N LYS A 102 13.68 -11.83 -0.92
CA LYS A 102 14.41 -12.53 -2.00
C LYS A 102 13.57 -12.67 -3.28
N LEU A 103 12.25 -12.79 -3.16
CA LEU A 103 11.34 -12.86 -4.32
C LEU A 103 11.12 -11.49 -5.00
N GLY A 104 11.60 -10.40 -4.40
CA GLY A 104 11.48 -9.04 -4.92
C GLY A 104 10.26 -8.29 -4.39
N VAL A 105 9.73 -8.66 -3.22
CA VAL A 105 8.71 -7.88 -2.53
C VAL A 105 9.35 -6.70 -1.80
N VAL A 106 8.77 -5.51 -1.95
CA VAL A 106 9.20 -4.30 -1.23
C VAL A 106 8.56 -4.29 0.16
N LEU A 107 9.26 -4.86 1.15
CA LEU A 107 8.75 -5.00 2.51
C LEU A 107 8.40 -3.66 3.18
N LYS A 108 9.12 -2.57 2.86
CA LYS A 108 8.84 -1.22 3.38
C LYS A 108 7.35 -0.85 3.28
N ARG A 109 6.67 -1.29 2.21
CA ARG A 109 5.24 -1.07 2.00
C ARG A 109 4.41 -2.29 2.34
N ALA A 110 4.84 -3.47 1.90
CA ALA A 110 4.04 -4.69 2.04
C ALA A 110 3.79 -5.10 3.49
N GLN A 111 4.71 -4.79 4.41
CA GLN A 111 4.67 -5.26 5.81
C GLN A 111 3.38 -4.90 6.57
N TYR A 112 2.67 -3.85 6.15
CA TYR A 112 1.40 -3.41 6.78
C TYR A 112 0.17 -4.16 6.26
N PHE A 113 0.31 -4.90 5.15
CA PHE A 113 -0.82 -5.49 4.41
C PHE A 113 -0.77 -7.02 4.37
N ILE A 114 0.28 -7.64 4.91
CA ILE A 114 0.49 -9.08 4.79
C ILE A 114 0.92 -9.72 6.10
N THR A 115 0.54 -10.98 6.26
CA THR A 115 1.13 -11.89 7.25
C THR A 115 1.89 -13.02 6.54
N CYS A 116 2.84 -13.61 7.25
CA CYS A 116 3.49 -14.86 6.88
C CYS A 116 3.29 -15.87 8.01
N ARG A 117 2.62 -16.99 7.73
CA ARG A 117 2.29 -18.02 8.74
C ARG A 117 1.48 -17.43 9.90
N ASP A 118 0.51 -16.59 9.54
CA ASP A 118 -0.42 -15.91 10.46
C ASP A 118 0.29 -14.96 11.46
N LYS A 119 1.54 -14.57 11.15
CA LYS A 119 2.34 -13.60 11.91
C LYS A 119 2.71 -12.38 11.06
N GLY A 120 2.59 -11.20 11.66
CA GLY A 120 3.15 -9.95 11.11
C GLY A 120 4.67 -9.91 11.20
N LEU A 121 5.28 -8.85 10.66
CA LEU A 121 6.72 -8.64 10.79
C LEU A 121 7.07 -8.27 12.24
N GLU A 122 8.03 -8.96 12.82
CA GLU A 122 8.46 -8.71 14.20
C GLU A 122 8.96 -7.26 14.38
N GLY A 123 8.54 -6.61 15.47
CA GLY A 123 8.92 -5.23 15.78
C GLY A 123 8.22 -4.17 14.92
N LEU A 124 7.25 -4.53 14.09
CA LEU A 124 6.48 -3.56 13.32
C LEU A 124 5.56 -2.75 14.24
N ARG A 125 5.86 -1.46 14.41
CA ARG A 125 4.96 -0.48 15.02
C ARG A 125 4.04 0.11 13.95
N VAL A 126 2.75 -0.18 14.03
CA VAL A 126 1.76 0.36 13.09
C VAL A 126 1.09 1.56 13.73
N ASN A 127 1.35 2.74 13.20
CA ASN A 127 0.57 3.93 13.46
C ASN A 127 0.23 4.58 12.11
N GLN A 128 -0.76 5.46 12.08
CA GLN A 128 -1.19 6.09 10.83
C GLN A 128 -0.03 6.81 10.12
N ASP A 129 0.81 7.47 10.90
CA ASP A 129 1.95 8.20 10.38
C ASP A 129 3.01 7.30 9.75
N SER A 130 3.32 6.15 10.34
CA SER A 130 4.30 5.20 9.83
C SER A 130 3.79 4.52 8.57
N LEU A 131 2.49 4.22 8.50
CA LEU A 131 1.82 3.74 7.30
C LEU A 131 1.86 4.78 6.18
N LEU A 132 1.45 6.02 6.46
CA LEU A 132 1.50 7.11 5.48
C LEU A 132 2.92 7.35 4.99
N ARG A 133 3.91 7.37 5.89
CA ARG A 133 5.34 7.51 5.53
C ARG A 133 5.84 6.37 4.64
N ALA A 134 5.33 5.15 4.82
CA ALA A 134 5.68 4.02 3.96
C ALA A 134 5.09 4.14 2.55
N LEU A 135 3.86 4.68 2.43
CA LEU A 135 3.06 4.69 1.21
C LEU A 135 3.24 5.96 0.35
N VAL A 136 3.63 7.07 0.96
CA VAL A 136 3.94 8.30 0.22
C VAL A 136 5.11 8.04 -0.75
N SER A 137 4.95 8.49 -1.99
CA SER A 137 6.00 8.38 -3.01
C SER A 137 7.25 9.16 -2.60
N ASP A 138 8.45 8.72 -3.03
CA ASP A 138 9.71 9.38 -2.66
C ASP A 138 9.73 10.88 -3.05
N ASN A 139 9.09 11.22 -4.18
CA ASN A 139 8.90 12.60 -4.61
C ASN A 139 7.88 13.36 -3.75
N GLY A 140 6.83 12.70 -3.27
CA GLY A 140 5.89 13.27 -2.31
C GLY A 140 6.55 13.54 -0.95
N MET A 141 7.43 12.64 -0.51
CA MET A 141 8.17 12.77 0.74
C MET A 141 9.05 14.03 0.77
N ARG A 142 9.72 14.33 -0.36
CA ARG A 142 10.53 15.56 -0.52
C ARG A 142 9.70 16.85 -0.47
N LYS A 143 8.40 16.77 -0.76
CA LYS A 143 7.47 17.91 -0.74
C LYS A 143 6.73 18.09 0.58
N LEU A 144 6.92 17.19 1.54
CA LEU A 144 6.41 17.30 2.91
C LEU A 144 7.56 17.76 3.83
N PRO A 145 7.77 19.08 4.03
CA PRO A 145 8.92 19.57 4.79
C PRO A 145 8.75 19.37 6.31
N GLN A 146 7.54 18.99 6.76
CA GLN A 146 7.16 18.99 8.19
C GLN A 146 6.81 17.62 8.79
N LEU A 147 6.86 16.51 8.05
CA LEU A 147 6.93 15.17 8.67
C LEU A 147 8.36 14.87 9.18
N SER A 148 9.08 15.93 9.52
CA SER A 148 10.43 15.94 10.04
C SER A 148 10.44 15.44 11.49
N ARG A 149 10.79 14.17 11.64
CA ARG A 149 11.83 13.69 12.56
C ARG A 149 11.57 13.76 14.07
N VAL A 150 10.32 13.84 14.52
CA VAL A 150 9.98 13.66 15.93
C VAL A 150 8.83 12.66 16.03
N GLU A 151 9.14 11.40 16.30
CA GLU A 151 8.15 10.48 16.84
C GLU A 151 8.09 10.73 18.34
N GLN A 152 6.91 11.04 18.88
CA GLN A 152 6.73 11.12 20.31
C GLN A 152 7.01 9.72 20.90
N LEU A 153 8.03 9.61 21.74
CA LEU A 153 8.33 8.37 22.46
C LEU A 153 7.17 8.11 23.44
N SER A 154 6.34 7.10 23.18
CA SER A 154 5.44 6.58 24.20
C SER A 154 6.23 5.67 25.15
N PHE A 155 5.95 5.77 26.45
CA PHE A 155 6.58 4.95 27.49
C PHE A 155 5.86 3.60 27.68
N PHE A 156 4.71 3.42 27.01
CA PHE A 156 3.87 2.24 27.14
C PHE A 156 4.10 1.33 25.94
N ASP A 157 4.31 0.03 26.20
CA ASP A 157 4.33 -0.99 25.15
C ASP A 157 2.95 -1.07 24.50
N GLU A 158 2.81 -0.51 23.29
CA GLU A 158 1.58 -0.64 22.53
C GLU A 158 1.45 -2.08 22.00
N PRO A 159 0.29 -2.73 22.20
CA PRO A 159 0.07 -4.10 21.77
C PRO A 159 0.18 -4.22 20.24
N ALA A 160 0.54 -5.41 19.76
CA ALA A 160 0.52 -5.71 18.34
C ALA A 160 -0.91 -5.53 17.80
N LEU A 161 -1.09 -4.58 16.87
CA LEU A 161 -2.41 -4.17 16.39
C LEU A 161 -3.24 -5.37 15.89
N SER A 162 -4.45 -5.44 16.41
CA SER A 162 -5.54 -6.26 15.91
C SER A 162 -6.15 -5.63 14.65
N ARG A 163 -7.03 -6.37 13.96
CA ARG A 163 -7.75 -5.83 12.79
C ARG A 163 -8.63 -4.64 13.16
N GLU A 164 -9.17 -4.65 14.38
CA GLU A 164 -10.01 -3.60 14.92
C GLU A 164 -9.23 -2.28 15.10
N ASP A 165 -7.98 -2.33 15.55
CA ASP A 165 -7.15 -1.15 15.83
C ASP A 165 -6.80 -0.36 14.55
N VAL A 166 -6.61 -1.07 13.44
CA VAL A 166 -6.30 -0.48 12.13
C VAL A 166 -7.51 0.27 11.57
N VAL A 167 -8.72 -0.27 11.78
CA VAL A 167 -9.98 0.34 11.34
C VAL A 167 -10.30 1.56 12.21
N GLN A 168 -10.18 1.47 13.53
CA GLN A 168 -10.45 2.57 14.47
C GLN A 168 -9.55 3.78 14.25
N CYS A 169 -8.26 3.55 13.99
CA CYS A 169 -7.34 4.63 13.69
C CYS A 169 -7.82 5.43 12.45
N LEU A 170 -8.21 4.75 11.38
CA LEU A 170 -8.49 5.36 10.07
C LEU A 170 -9.88 6.02 9.96
N THR A 171 -10.87 5.62 10.75
CA THR A 171 -12.22 6.20 10.70
C THR A 171 -12.41 7.41 11.61
N GLY A 172 -11.48 7.66 12.54
CA GLY A 172 -11.57 8.77 13.49
C GLY A 172 -12.72 8.65 14.49
N GLN A 173 -13.31 7.46 14.65
CA GLN A 173 -14.33 7.21 15.65
C GLN A 173 -13.66 6.74 16.94
N ILE A 174 -13.74 7.60 17.97
CA ILE A 174 -13.41 7.32 19.36
C ILE A 174 -14.43 6.33 19.92
#